data_AF-A0A497TIW7-F1
#
_entry.id   AF-A0A497TIW7-F1
#
_cell.length_a   1.000
_cell.length_b   1.000
_cell.length_c   1.000
_cell.angle_alpha   90.00
_cell.angle_beta   90.00
_cell.angle_gamma   90.00
#
_symmetry.space_group_name_H-M   'P 1'
#
loop_
_entity.id
_entity.type
_entity.pdbx_description
1 polymer ?
#
loop_
_entity_poly.entity_id
_entity_poly.type
_entity_poly.pdbx_seq_one_letter_code
_entity_poly.pdbx_strand_id
1 'polypeptide(L)'
;MKRERWAALVLGLLMIGSILGFASMSVRFSPKKTEIGPVIDRMLSPEEKAAILRTGKVLIEYGYQQKGTKAGLYLSFVQKYPQFAVLEIFLSNQTIDQLIGNQGRIIDLHNVTQESELFRIFCDNAVLKPKECLLESF
;
A
#
# COMPACT_ATOMS: atom_id res chain seq x y z
N MET A 1 -5.57 6.04 -59.85
CA MET A 1 -6.64 6.74 -59.10
C MET A 1 -7.51 5.88 -58.17
N LYS A 2 -7.67 4.54 -58.35
CA LYS A 2 -8.48 3.72 -57.40
C LYS A 2 -7.66 3.14 -56.23
N ARG A 3 -6.42 2.68 -56.46
CA ARG A 3 -5.57 2.03 -55.42
C ARG A 3 -5.21 2.93 -54.23
N GLU A 4 -4.92 4.20 -54.48
CA GLU A 4 -4.50 5.15 -53.44
C GLU A 4 -5.64 5.49 -52.46
N ARG A 5 -6.90 5.48 -52.93
CA ARG A 5 -8.08 5.73 -52.10
C ARG A 5 -8.36 4.55 -51.15
N TRP A 6 -8.03 3.32 -51.55
CA TRP A 6 -8.13 2.13 -50.69
C TRP A 6 -7.04 2.10 -49.61
N ALA A 7 -5.81 2.50 -49.96
CA ALA A 7 -4.72 2.58 -48.99
C ALA A 7 -5.02 3.61 -47.88
N ALA A 8 -5.61 4.76 -48.25
CA ALA A 8 -6.01 5.79 -47.30
C ALA A 8 -7.13 5.31 -46.34
N LEU A 9 -8.09 4.53 -46.83
CA LEU A 9 -9.15 3.94 -46.01
C LEU A 9 -8.62 2.91 -45.00
N VAL A 10 -7.67 2.06 -45.43
CA VAL A 10 -7.06 1.04 -44.55
C VAL A 10 -6.19 1.70 -43.47
N LEU A 11 -5.42 2.73 -43.82
CA LEU A 11 -4.64 3.51 -42.86
C LEU A 11 -5.52 4.23 -41.83
N GLY A 12 -6.63 4.83 -42.29
CA GLY A 12 -7.61 5.46 -41.40
C GLY A 12 -8.24 4.47 -40.41
N LEU A 13 -8.58 3.26 -40.87
CA LEU A 13 -9.17 2.22 -40.02
C LEU A 13 -8.18 1.69 -38.98
N LEU A 14 -6.91 1.51 -39.34
CA LEU A 14 -5.83 1.07 -38.44
C LEU A 14 -5.57 2.08 -37.31
N MET A 15 -5.57 3.38 -37.63
CA MET A 15 -5.36 4.41 -36.61
C MET A 15 -6.50 4.42 -35.58
N ILE A 16 -7.75 4.24 -36.00
CA ILE A 16 -8.91 4.22 -35.09
C ILE A 16 -8.93 2.93 -34.24
N GLY A 17 -8.58 1.78 -34.81
CA GLY A 17 -8.48 0.52 -34.08
C GLY A 17 -7.43 0.52 -32.97
N SER A 18 -6.32 1.27 -33.16
CA SER A 18 -5.25 1.36 -32.16
C SER A 18 -5.68 2.05 -30.86
N ILE A 19 -6.58 3.04 -30.93
CA ILE A 19 -7.06 3.80 -29.76
C ILE A 19 -8.00 2.95 -28.89
N LEU A 20 -8.80 2.07 -29.51
CA LEU A 20 -9.69 1.14 -28.82
C LEU A 20 -8.93 0.03 -28.07
N GLY A 21 -7.78 -0.39 -28.58
CA GLY A 21 -6.90 -1.36 -27.93
C GLY A 21 -6.31 -0.87 -26.60
N PHE A 22 -5.85 0.39 -26.53
CA PHE A 22 -5.27 0.94 -25.30
C PHE A 22 -6.32 1.33 -24.25
N ALA A 23 -7.55 1.67 -24.65
CA ALA A 23 -8.63 1.99 -23.70
C ALA A 23 -9.24 0.74 -23.02
N SER A 24 -9.07 -0.45 -23.60
CA SER A 24 -9.60 -1.70 -23.05
C SER A 24 -8.63 -2.42 -22.10
N MET A 25 -7.35 -2.07 -22.09
CA MET A 25 -6.35 -2.68 -21.20
C MET A 25 -6.34 -2.06 -19.79
N SER A 26 -7.03 -0.95 -19.59
CA SER A 26 -7.14 -0.25 -18.30
C SER A 26 -8.29 -0.74 -17.41
N VAL A 27 -9.07 -1.74 -17.84
CA VAL A 27 -10.30 -2.14 -17.15
C VAL A 27 -10.24 -3.62 -16.74
N ARG A 28 -10.16 -3.82 -15.41
CA ARG A 28 -10.37 -5.07 -14.63
C ARG A 28 -9.13 -5.74 -14.03
N PHE A 29 -8.29 -4.97 -13.34
CA PHE A 29 -7.98 -5.37 -11.97
C PHE A 29 -8.89 -4.58 -11.06
N SER A 30 -10.10 -5.10 -10.83
CA SER A 30 -10.92 -4.66 -9.71
C SER A 30 -10.51 -5.59 -8.57
N PRO A 31 -9.47 -5.27 -7.76
CA PRO A 31 -9.17 -6.07 -6.60
C PRO A 31 -10.47 -6.12 -5.80
N LYS A 32 -10.91 -7.35 -5.47
CA LYS A 32 -12.00 -7.57 -4.52
C LYS A 32 -11.74 -6.59 -3.37
N LYS A 33 -12.63 -5.62 -3.15
CA LYS A 33 -12.59 -4.75 -1.97
C LYS A 33 -12.90 -5.65 -0.77
N THR A 34 -11.93 -6.47 -0.39
CA THR A 34 -11.85 -6.96 0.96
C THR A 34 -11.63 -5.68 1.76
N GLU A 35 -12.63 -5.27 2.54
CA GLU A 35 -12.46 -4.16 3.47
C GLU A 35 -11.41 -4.59 4.48
N ILE A 36 -10.16 -4.23 4.18
CA ILE A 36 -9.04 -4.50 5.06
C ILE A 36 -9.18 -3.52 6.21
N GLY A 37 -9.60 -4.05 7.35
CA GLY A 37 -9.63 -3.33 8.61
C GLY A 37 -8.24 -2.81 8.99
N PRO A 38 -8.17 -1.84 9.91
CA PRO A 38 -6.90 -1.28 10.36
C PRO A 38 -6.05 -2.33 11.10
N VAL A 39 -6.63 -3.42 11.60
CA VAL A 39 -5.90 -4.50 12.29
C VAL A 39 -6.27 -5.83 11.66
N ILE A 40 -5.25 -6.65 11.39
CA ILE A 40 -5.36 -7.97 10.77
C ILE A 40 -4.57 -8.95 11.63
N ASP A 41 -5.26 -9.94 12.19
CA ASP A 41 -4.75 -10.92 13.15
C ASP A 41 -4.25 -12.22 12.48
N ARG A 42 -3.83 -12.11 11.22
CA ARG A 42 -3.29 -13.21 10.42
C ARG A 42 -2.18 -12.71 9.50
N MET A 43 -1.36 -13.65 9.04
CA MET A 43 -0.40 -13.36 7.99
C MET A 43 -1.14 -13.03 6.69
N LEU A 44 -0.76 -11.93 6.06
CA LEU A 44 -1.25 -11.48 4.78
C LEU A 44 -0.47 -12.14 3.64
N SER A 45 -1.17 -12.42 2.54
CA SER A 45 -0.48 -12.81 1.31
C SER A 45 0.25 -11.61 0.69
N PRO A 46 1.30 -11.84 -0.12
CA PRO A 46 1.98 -10.75 -0.84
C PRO A 46 1.04 -9.87 -1.66
N GLU A 47 0.00 -10.45 -2.25
CA GLU A 47 -1.02 -9.73 -3.02
C GLU A 47 -1.87 -8.80 -2.15
N GLU A 48 -2.21 -9.25 -0.94
CA GLU A 48 -2.95 -8.43 0.04
C GLU A 48 -2.10 -7.28 0.55
N LYS A 49 -0.82 -7.54 0.87
CA LYS A 49 0.14 -6.51 1.26
C LYS A 49 0.28 -5.46 0.16
N ALA A 50 0.46 -5.90 -1.09
CA ALA A 50 0.53 -5.02 -2.23
C ALA A 50 -0.77 -4.23 -2.43
N ALA A 51 -1.95 -4.83 -2.20
CA ALA A 51 -3.23 -4.15 -2.27
C ALA A 51 -3.34 -3.03 -1.22
N ILE A 52 -2.88 -3.25 0.02
CA ILE A 52 -2.83 -2.24 1.08
C ILE A 52 -1.88 -1.10 0.68
N LEU A 53 -0.65 -1.42 0.30
CA LEU A 53 0.36 -0.41 -0.02
C LEU A 53 -0.04 0.46 -1.23
N ARG A 54 -0.77 -0.12 -2.20
CA ARG A 54 -1.34 0.64 -3.34
C ARG A 54 -2.35 1.71 -2.92
N THR A 55 -2.98 1.58 -1.76
CA THR A 55 -3.86 2.64 -1.22
C THR A 55 -3.09 3.84 -0.67
N GLY A 56 -1.75 3.77 -0.62
CA GLY A 56 -0.89 4.79 -0.03
C GLY A 56 -0.77 4.71 1.50
N LYS A 57 -1.46 3.72 2.11
CA LYS A 57 -1.33 3.39 3.53
C LYS A 57 0.02 2.73 3.82
N VAL A 58 0.45 2.86 5.05
CA VAL A 58 1.59 2.16 5.62
C VAL A 58 1.14 0.82 6.20
N LEU A 59 1.97 -0.21 6.04
CA LEU A 59 1.77 -1.52 6.67
C LEU A 59 2.79 -1.70 7.81
N ILE A 60 2.33 -1.97 9.01
CA ILE A 60 3.17 -2.38 10.14
C ILE A 60 3.04 -3.91 10.25
N GLU A 61 4.15 -4.62 10.17
CA GLU A 61 4.21 -6.06 10.31
C GLU A 61 4.82 -6.44 11.65
N TYR A 62 4.02 -7.12 12.47
CA TYR A 62 4.42 -7.59 13.79
C TYR A 62 4.21 -9.10 13.91
N GLY A 63 5.23 -9.84 13.52
CA GLY A 63 5.35 -11.28 13.73
C GLY A 63 6.02 -11.57 15.06
N TYR A 64 5.39 -12.34 15.94
CA TYR A 64 5.94 -12.63 17.26
C TYR A 64 5.94 -14.13 17.58
N GLN A 65 6.91 -14.58 18.37
CA GLN A 65 6.89 -15.92 18.99
C GLN A 65 6.06 -15.91 20.28
N GLN A 66 6.21 -14.86 21.08
CA GLN A 66 5.43 -14.58 22.30
C GLN A 66 4.94 -13.13 22.23
N LYS A 67 3.65 -12.92 22.54
CA LYS A 67 3.02 -11.59 22.39
C LYS A 67 3.70 -10.58 23.31
N GLY A 68 4.45 -9.65 22.73
CA GLY A 68 5.20 -8.63 23.45
C GLY A 68 4.40 -7.36 23.70
N THR A 69 4.99 -6.45 24.48
CA THR A 69 4.41 -5.15 24.84
C THR A 69 4.20 -4.22 23.63
N LYS A 70 5.01 -4.39 22.57
CA LYS A 70 4.91 -3.60 21.33
C LYS A 70 3.59 -3.77 20.57
N ALA A 71 2.91 -4.90 20.73
CA ALA A 71 1.59 -5.08 20.15
C ALA A 71 0.60 -3.99 20.58
N GLY A 72 0.70 -3.52 21.83
CA GLY A 72 -0.12 -2.42 22.34
C GLY A 72 0.18 -1.08 21.67
N LEU A 73 1.47 -0.78 21.47
CA LEU A 73 1.94 0.44 20.80
C LEU A 73 1.43 0.51 19.35
N TYR A 74 1.55 -0.59 18.60
CA TYR A 74 1.10 -0.61 17.21
C TYR A 74 -0.42 -0.59 17.09
N LEU A 75 -1.11 -1.27 18.00
CA LEU A 75 -2.56 -1.27 18.05
C LEU A 75 -3.09 0.16 18.32
N SER A 76 -2.55 0.85 19.32
CA SER A 76 -2.98 2.22 19.63
C SER A 76 -2.69 3.18 18.48
N PHE A 77 -1.51 3.06 17.86
CA PHE A 77 -1.11 3.89 16.72
C PHE A 77 -2.07 3.73 15.53
N VAL A 78 -2.39 2.49 15.16
CA VAL A 78 -3.23 2.21 13.99
C VAL A 78 -4.72 2.49 14.28
N GLN A 79 -5.17 2.37 15.53
CA GLN A 79 -6.50 2.85 15.95
C GLN A 79 -6.63 4.37 15.89
N LYS A 80 -5.54 5.11 16.15
CA LYS A 80 -5.50 6.58 16.03
C LYS A 80 -5.48 7.03 14.57
N TYR A 81 -4.83 6.27 13.68
CA TYR A 81 -4.68 6.60 12.26
C TYR A 81 -5.19 5.50 11.30
N PRO A 82 -6.47 5.06 11.40
CA PRO A 82 -6.97 3.87 10.70
C PRO A 82 -7.10 4.07 9.17
N GLN A 83 -7.14 5.33 8.73
CA GLN A 83 -7.16 5.68 7.32
C GLN A 83 -5.78 5.67 6.67
N PHE A 84 -4.70 5.68 7.47
CA PHE A 84 -3.33 5.88 7.01
C PHE A 84 -2.41 4.69 7.26
N ALA A 85 -2.74 3.85 8.24
CA ALA A 85 -1.92 2.71 8.62
C ALA A 85 -2.76 1.44 8.81
N VAL A 86 -2.12 0.29 8.61
CA VAL A 86 -2.67 -1.05 8.84
C VAL A 86 -1.66 -1.85 9.64
N LEU A 87 -2.13 -2.60 10.63
CA LEU A 87 -1.33 -3.52 11.44
C LEU A 87 -1.62 -4.96 10.99
N GLU A 88 -0.60 -5.64 10.52
CA GLU A 88 -0.56 -7.10 10.38
C GLU A 88 0.12 -7.68 11.62
N ILE A 89 -0.62 -8.45 12.42
CA ILE A 89 -0.13 -9.07 13.65
C ILE A 89 -0.38 -10.58 13.62
N PHE A 90 0.69 -11.37 13.76
CA PHE A 90 0.60 -12.83 13.61
C PHE A 90 1.65 -13.58 14.43
N LEU A 91 1.37 -14.85 14.73
CA LEU A 91 2.34 -15.75 15.32
C LEU A 91 3.36 -16.15 14.26
N SER A 92 4.65 -16.01 14.56
CA SER A 92 5.75 -16.33 13.65
C SER A 92 6.90 -16.97 14.41
N ASN A 93 7.60 -17.91 13.76
CA ASN A 93 8.81 -18.51 14.29
C ASN A 93 9.99 -17.53 14.35
N GLN A 94 9.91 -16.40 13.64
CA GLN A 94 10.90 -15.32 13.69
C GLN A 94 10.20 -14.04 14.10
N THR A 95 10.86 -13.25 14.95
CA THR A 95 10.36 -11.92 15.28
C THR A 95 10.48 -11.02 14.05
N ILE A 96 9.33 -10.59 13.55
CA ILE A 96 9.21 -9.61 12.47
C ILE A 96 8.68 -8.34 13.12
N ASP A 97 9.40 -7.24 12.98
CA ASP A 97 9.05 -5.97 13.60
C ASP A 97 9.45 -4.85 12.65
N GLN A 98 8.57 -4.55 11.68
CA GLN A 98 8.92 -3.66 10.58
C GLN A 98 7.76 -2.83 10.07
N LEU A 99 8.11 -1.72 9.42
CA LEU A 99 7.19 -0.83 8.73
C LEU A 99 7.49 -0.85 7.24
N ILE A 100 6.46 -1.09 6.43
CA ILE A 100 6.52 -1.02 4.98
C ILE A 100 5.79 0.24 4.54
N GLY A 101 6.57 1.18 4.04
CA GLY A 101 6.11 2.49 3.58
C GLY A 101 6.06 2.60 2.05
N ASN A 102 6.14 3.85 1.60
CA ASN A 102 6.13 4.25 0.20
C ASN A 102 7.15 3.43 -0.62
N GLN A 103 6.77 3.09 -1.85
CA GLN A 103 7.61 2.34 -2.80
C GLN A 103 8.12 0.99 -2.26
N GLY A 104 7.50 0.44 -1.21
CA GLY A 104 7.92 -0.81 -0.60
C GLY A 104 9.18 -0.67 0.27
N ARG A 105 9.52 0.56 0.71
CA ARG A 105 10.63 0.77 1.64
C ARG A 105 10.32 0.07 2.97
N ILE A 106 11.20 -0.83 3.37
CA ILE A 106 11.10 -1.60 4.61
C ILE A 106 12.00 -0.94 5.67
N ILE A 107 11.45 -0.71 6.85
CA ILE A 107 12.14 -0.06 7.96
C ILE A 107 12.01 -0.95 9.18
N ASP A 108 13.14 -1.26 9.79
CA ASP A 108 13.20 -2.02 11.03
C ASP A 108 12.67 -1.18 12.20
N LEU A 109 11.71 -1.73 12.94
CA LEU A 109 11.12 -1.12 14.12
C LEU A 109 11.65 -1.71 15.44
N HIS A 110 12.65 -2.61 15.39
CA HIS A 110 13.12 -3.33 16.58
C HIS A 110 13.54 -2.42 17.74
N ASN A 111 14.12 -1.26 17.45
CA ASN A 111 14.55 -0.29 18.46
C ASN A 111 13.48 0.75 18.84
N VAL A 112 12.35 0.78 18.11
CA VAL A 112 11.27 1.75 18.35
C VAL A 112 10.47 1.32 19.57
N THR A 113 10.42 2.21 20.57
CA THR A 113 9.73 1.95 21.85
C THR A 113 8.68 3.00 22.19
N GLN A 114 8.72 4.16 21.53
CA GLN A 114 7.85 5.31 21.81
C GLN A 114 6.93 5.62 20.62
N GLU A 115 5.72 6.11 20.91
CA GLU A 115 4.75 6.50 19.87
C GLU A 115 5.24 7.68 19.04
N SER A 116 5.96 8.63 19.63
CA SER A 116 6.54 9.78 18.93
C SER A 116 7.55 9.37 17.87
N GLU A 117 8.44 8.44 18.20
CA GLU A 117 9.41 7.90 17.26
C GLU A 117 8.74 7.13 16.12
N LEU A 118 7.74 6.29 16.45
CA LEU A 118 6.93 5.58 15.46
C LEU A 118 6.20 6.57 14.53
N PHE A 119 5.64 7.65 15.08
CA PHE A 119 4.93 8.67 14.32
C PHE A 119 5.88 9.39 13.36
N ARG A 120 7.08 9.75 13.78
CA ARG A 120 8.09 10.36 12.90
C ARG A 120 8.47 9.42 11.74
N ILE A 121 8.78 8.15 12.05
CA ILE A 121 9.10 7.14 11.02
C ILE A 121 7.93 6.97 10.05
N PHE A 122 6.70 6.91 10.55
CA PHE A 122 5.50 6.87 9.73
C PHE A 122 5.39 8.11 8.84
N CYS A 123 5.55 9.31 9.39
CA CYS A 123 5.47 10.55 8.63
C CYS A 123 6.55 10.63 7.55
N ASP A 124 7.75 10.09 7.76
CA ASP A 124 8.79 10.09 6.73
C ASP A 124 8.50 9.13 5.57
N ASN A 125 7.69 8.08 5.82
CA ASN A 125 7.57 6.95 4.91
C ASN A 125 6.16 6.68 4.40
N ALA A 126 5.14 7.37 4.90
CA ALA A 126 3.79 7.27 4.38
C ALA A 126 3.62 8.07 3.08
N VAL A 127 2.78 7.58 2.16
CA VAL A 127 2.34 8.37 1.00
C VAL A 127 1.14 9.22 1.41
N LEU A 128 0.17 8.58 2.07
CA LEU A 128 -0.99 9.24 2.63
C LEU A 128 -0.68 9.62 4.09
N LYS A 129 -0.62 10.92 4.38
CA LYS A 129 -0.24 11.44 5.70
C LYS A 129 -1.38 12.26 6.34
N PRO A 130 -1.56 12.16 7.67
CA PRO A 130 -2.38 13.09 8.42
C PRO A 130 -1.74 14.50 8.44
N LYS A 131 -2.53 15.54 8.73
CA LYS A 131 -2.05 16.94 8.68
C LYS A 131 -0.93 17.21 9.68
N GLU A 132 -0.93 16.47 10.77
CA GLU A 132 0.03 16.51 11.86
C GLU A 132 1.46 16.24 11.36
N CYS A 133 1.64 15.41 10.31
CA CYS A 133 2.95 15.19 9.69
C CYS A 133 3.52 16.44 8.98
N LEU A 134 2.68 17.43 8.68
CA LEU A 134 3.10 18.69 8.02
C LEU A 134 3.52 19.75 9.04
N LEU A 135 3.18 19.57 10.31
CA LEU A 135 3.49 20.51 11.38
C LEU A 135 4.89 20.25 11.98
N GLU A 136 5.43 19.04 11.85
CA GLU A 136 6.81 18.72 12.27
C GLU A 136 7.88 19.19 11.27
N SER A 137 7.49 19.75 10.11
CA SER A 137 8.41 20.25 9.08
C SER A 137 8.71 21.75 9.13
N PHE A 138 8.38 22.44 10.23
CA PHE A 138 8.66 23.88 10.45
C PHE A 138 9.45 24.13 11.73
#